data_AF-A0AAP9GAD8-F1
#
_entry.id   AF-A0AAP9GAD8-F1
#
_cell.length_a   1.000
_cell.length_b   1.000
_cell.length_c   1.000
_cell.angle_alpha   90.00
_cell.angle_beta   90.00
_cell.angle_gamma   90.00
#
_symmetry.space_group_name_H-M   'P 1'
#
loop_
_entity.id
_entity.type
_entity.pdbx_description
1 polymer ?
#
loop_
_entity_poly.entity_id
_entity_poly.type
_entity_poly.pdbx_seq_one_letter_code
_entity_poly.pdbx_strand_id
1 'polypeptide(L)'
;MGLNRSCNIQVEPCEAGYEAKISFDAFSTIEEEYSRIITRATIDELELAIEDLKKSFPDHYMTVNQVSNFPMKSSSSIHLMLALLGVTILLFIAAFGYITFIDHSQAGDNDPWNKVAAFFNNVGAPIVALMSYLALLYTLHQQNKSHALSLEELALTRKELAASTLAQATQASTLQLQLEEAKATAKRERFDSTFYSLLEQHNSALDLLSTEDLRQGGRSLKEEFKTLHDNTIYCRYFRLLYQVLKFIAVEHSYEESLNLSIFEANVKNEEKFYSNIVRSMLPDHVLYWLAVNCYCPSGESDPYIFYKKLIIRYQFLEHLTLADGDFNQIYSRLLYGKNCLVLMAYQEGDFGENLHLQRIQESLLQLENTLKPSFRPRKILTDCGQEWIDIPNQNLITFRIIENMQEKHDDQILRLWENNLNNLVRDSEYANDVYMQKVVNTLSIADSIEIEEVKNGKAVINEKFERLS
;
A
#
# COMPACT_ATOMS: atom_id res chain seq x y z
N MET A 1 10.92 33.13 -34.62
CA MET A 1 11.75 34.33 -34.40
C MET A 1 12.15 34.33 -32.94
N GLY A 2 13.40 33.99 -32.62
CA GLY A 2 13.91 34.09 -31.25
C GLY A 2 14.11 35.56 -30.90
N LEU A 3 13.37 36.05 -29.90
CA LEU A 3 13.54 37.39 -29.35
C LEU A 3 14.72 37.34 -28.38
N ASN A 4 15.89 37.84 -28.80
CA ASN A 4 17.02 38.09 -27.89
C ASN A 4 16.61 39.18 -26.90
N ARG A 5 16.71 38.88 -25.59
CA ARG A 5 16.49 39.84 -24.51
C ARG A 5 17.85 40.22 -23.92
N SER A 6 18.15 41.51 -23.79
CA SER A 6 19.42 42.05 -23.31
C SER A 6 19.35 42.44 -21.84
N CYS A 7 20.39 42.07 -21.08
CA CYS A 7 20.65 42.53 -19.72
C CYS A 7 21.89 43.44 -19.79
N ASN A 8 21.77 44.67 -19.26
CA ASN A 8 22.86 45.63 -19.22
C ASN A 8 23.32 45.83 -17.78
N ILE A 9 24.62 45.64 -17.53
CA ILE A 9 25.24 45.71 -16.20
C ILE A 9 26.31 46.80 -16.23
N GLN A 10 26.10 47.86 -15.46
CA GLN A 10 27.05 48.97 -15.30
C GLN A 10 27.63 48.97 -13.90
N VAL A 11 28.96 48.93 -13.77
CA VAL A 11 29.65 48.91 -12.48
C VAL A 11 30.37 50.24 -12.26
N GLU A 12 30.11 50.90 -11.14
CA GLU A 12 30.69 52.18 -10.75
C GLU A 12 31.28 52.13 -9.33
N PRO A 13 32.39 52.82 -9.05
CA PRO A 13 32.91 52.96 -7.70
C PRO A 13 32.02 53.90 -6.86
N CYS A 14 31.73 53.52 -5.62
CA CYS A 14 30.93 54.31 -4.67
C CYS A 14 31.63 54.43 -3.30
N GLU A 15 31.12 55.27 -2.40
CA GLU A 15 31.71 55.47 -1.06
C GLU A 15 31.82 54.18 -0.23
N ALA A 16 30.99 53.17 -0.53
CA ALA A 16 30.97 51.87 0.15
C ALA A 16 31.76 50.76 -0.57
N GLY A 17 32.48 51.07 -1.66
CA GLY A 17 33.21 50.10 -2.47
C GLY A 17 32.80 50.18 -3.94
N TYR A 18 32.05 49.17 -4.41
CA TYR A 18 31.61 49.05 -5.81
C TYR A 18 30.10 48.82 -5.88
N GLU A 19 29.46 49.49 -6.83
CA GLU A 19 28.03 49.41 -7.11
C GLU A 19 27.82 48.87 -8.53
N ALA A 20 26.97 47.85 -8.67
CA ALA A 20 26.50 47.35 -9.96
C ALA A 20 25.02 47.71 -10.16
N LYS A 21 24.72 48.45 -11.23
CA LYS A 21 23.37 48.73 -11.72
C LYS A 21 23.03 47.75 -12.83
N ILE A 22 21.96 47.00 -12.63
CA ILE A 22 21.49 45.98 -13.57
C ILE A 22 20.13 46.42 -14.11
N SER A 23 20.03 46.55 -15.43
CA SER A 23 18.82 46.97 -16.14
C SER A 23 18.43 45.93 -17.20
N PHE A 24 17.12 45.70 -17.34
CA PHE A 24 16.55 44.76 -18.30
C PHE A 24 15.66 45.50 -19.30
N ASP A 25 15.97 45.38 -20.58
CA ASP A 25 15.12 45.94 -21.63
C ASP A 25 13.87 45.06 -21.83
N ALA A 26 12.71 45.53 -21.35
CA ALA A 26 11.43 44.88 -21.59
C ALA A 26 10.49 45.78 -22.42
N PHE A 27 10.19 45.40 -23.67
CA PHE A 27 9.04 45.95 -24.38
C PHE A 27 7.79 45.10 -24.10
N SER A 28 6.92 45.57 -23.19
CA SER A 28 5.48 45.70 -23.48
C SER A 28 4.70 46.25 -22.28
N THR A 29 4.10 47.42 -22.50
CA THR A 29 2.81 47.91 -21.98
C THR A 29 2.61 48.16 -20.49
N ILE A 30 3.58 47.92 -19.61
CA ILE A 30 3.57 48.44 -18.22
C ILE A 30 4.98 48.95 -17.92
N GLU A 31 5.11 50.23 -17.57
CA GLU A 31 6.36 50.90 -17.18
C GLU A 31 6.89 50.35 -15.85
N GLU A 32 7.41 49.12 -15.84
CA GLU A 32 8.24 48.65 -14.73
C GLU A 32 9.60 48.26 -15.29
N GLU A 33 10.44 49.28 -15.45
CA GLU A 33 11.87 49.13 -15.66
C GLU A 33 12.46 48.44 -14.43
N TYR A 34 12.64 47.12 -14.51
CA TYR A 34 13.21 46.32 -13.42
C TYR A 34 14.69 46.66 -13.30
N SER A 35 15.03 47.67 -12.48
CA SER A 35 16.40 48.05 -12.17
C SER A 35 16.78 47.57 -10.76
N ARG A 36 17.94 46.94 -10.65
CA ARG A 36 18.46 46.46 -9.35
C ARG A 36 19.88 46.97 -9.13
N ILE A 37 20.11 47.49 -7.92
CA ILE A 37 21.40 48.01 -7.49
C ILE A 37 21.99 47.04 -6.46
N ILE A 38 23.24 46.63 -6.68
CA ILE A 38 23.99 45.76 -5.76
C ILE A 38 25.27 46.49 -5.36
N THR A 39 25.48 46.67 -4.07
CA THR A 39 26.71 47.29 -3.52
C THR A 39 27.51 46.27 -2.73
N ARG A 40 28.84 46.21 -2.94
CA ARG A 40 29.76 45.37 -2.16
C ARG A 40 31.06 46.11 -1.87
N ALA A 41 31.72 45.72 -0.78
CA ALA A 41 32.94 46.36 -0.30
C ALA A 41 34.15 46.04 -1.20
N THR A 42 34.17 44.85 -1.81
CA THR A 42 35.24 44.40 -2.70
C THR A 42 34.69 44.00 -4.08
N ILE A 43 35.56 44.02 -5.10
CA ILE A 43 35.20 43.64 -6.48
C ILE A 43 34.83 42.15 -6.53
N ASP A 44 35.59 41.29 -5.85
CA ASP A 44 35.39 39.84 -5.87
C ASP A 44 34.02 39.46 -5.28
N GLU A 45 33.59 40.14 -4.20
CA GLU A 45 32.25 39.96 -3.62
C GLU A 45 31.13 40.47 -4.55
N LEU A 46 31.39 41.54 -5.30
CA LEU A 46 30.43 42.05 -6.27
C LEU A 46 30.27 41.07 -7.44
N GLU A 47 31.38 40.49 -7.91
CA GLU A 47 31.38 39.51 -8.98
C GLU A 47 30.63 38.24 -8.60
N LEU A 48 30.87 37.70 -7.40
CA LEU A 48 30.15 36.55 -6.87
C LEU A 48 28.64 36.84 -6.76
N ALA A 49 28.26 38.03 -6.28
CA ALA A 49 26.87 38.43 -6.16
C ALA A 49 26.17 38.58 -7.52
N ILE A 50 26.90 39.04 -8.55
CA ILE A 50 26.39 39.09 -9.93
C ILE A 50 26.26 37.68 -10.51
N GLU A 51 27.18 36.77 -10.22
CA GLU A 51 27.15 35.38 -10.69
C GLU A 51 26.01 34.57 -10.07
N ASP A 52 25.79 34.71 -8.77
CA ASP A 52 24.62 34.14 -8.07
C ASP A 52 23.31 34.67 -8.65
N LEU A 53 23.27 35.98 -8.94
CA LEU A 53 22.10 36.59 -9.56
C LEU A 53 21.87 36.02 -10.97
N LYS A 54 22.92 35.85 -11.79
CA LYS A 54 22.82 35.20 -13.11
C LYS A 54 22.26 33.78 -13.00
N LYS A 55 22.70 33.01 -12.01
CA LYS A 55 22.25 31.63 -11.77
C LYS A 55 20.80 31.54 -11.28
N SER A 56 20.29 32.59 -10.65
CA SER A 56 18.89 32.66 -10.20
C SER A 56 17.88 32.90 -11.33
N PHE A 57 18.34 33.30 -12.53
CA PHE A 57 17.46 33.52 -13.68
C PHE A 57 17.35 32.27 -14.56
N PRO A 58 16.14 31.92 -15.07
CA PRO A 58 15.97 30.80 -15.98
C PRO A 58 16.80 30.97 -17.26
N ASP A 59 17.43 29.89 -17.75
CA ASP A 59 18.37 29.84 -18.89
C ASP A 59 17.87 30.50 -20.20
N HIS A 60 16.57 30.79 -20.31
CA HIS A 60 15.96 31.40 -21.51
C HIS A 60 16.19 32.93 -21.64
N TYR A 61 16.98 33.55 -20.74
CA TYR A 61 17.08 35.02 -20.63
C TYR A 61 18.47 35.62 -20.87
N MET A 62 19.53 34.85 -21.14
CA MET A 62 20.90 35.38 -21.12
C MET A 62 21.62 35.21 -22.46
N THR A 63 21.47 36.19 -23.36
CA THR A 63 22.56 36.57 -24.27
C THR A 63 23.24 37.80 -23.69
N VAL A 64 24.25 37.58 -22.83
CA VAL A 64 25.04 38.67 -22.25
C VAL A 64 25.95 39.22 -23.35
N ASN A 65 25.59 40.37 -23.91
CA ASN A 65 26.50 41.14 -24.76
C ASN A 65 27.36 42.05 -23.89
N GLN A 66 28.67 41.85 -23.98
CA GLN A 66 29.75 42.68 -23.42
C GLN A 66 29.81 42.79 -21.89
N VAL A 67 30.57 41.88 -21.28
CA VAL A 67 31.25 42.19 -20.01
C VAL A 67 32.37 43.17 -20.34
N SER A 68 32.19 44.45 -20.02
CA SER A 68 33.23 45.46 -20.21
C SER A 68 34.41 45.17 -19.29
N ASN A 69 35.51 44.72 -19.91
CA ASN A 69 36.90 44.69 -19.44
C ASN A 69 37.13 44.76 -17.93
N PHE A 70 37.39 43.60 -17.33
CA PHE A 70 37.99 43.50 -16.01
C PHE A 70 39.39 44.15 -16.02
N PRO A 71 39.66 45.14 -15.15
CA PRO A 71 41.01 45.63 -14.97
C PRO A 71 41.80 44.57 -14.19
N MET A 72 42.47 43.68 -14.92
CA MET A 72 43.51 42.82 -14.33
C MET A 72 44.53 43.75 -13.67
N LYS A 73 44.67 43.65 -12.34
CA LYS A 73 45.68 44.40 -11.58
C LYS A 73 47.05 43.89 -11.99
N SER A 74 47.57 44.43 -13.09
CA SER A 74 48.97 44.29 -13.48
C SER A 74 49.79 44.64 -12.25
N SER A 75 50.64 43.71 -11.81
CA SER A 75 51.56 43.96 -10.69
C SER A 75 52.53 45.05 -11.12
N SER A 76 52.08 46.30 -10.97
CA SER A 76 52.70 47.52 -11.44
C SER A 76 54.12 47.66 -10.90
N SER A 77 54.41 47.05 -9.76
CA SER A 77 55.72 47.10 -9.13
C SER A 77 56.79 46.31 -9.91
N ILE A 78 56.42 45.20 -10.55
CA ILE A 78 57.40 44.35 -11.26
C ILE A 78 57.73 44.97 -12.62
N HIS A 79 56.73 45.42 -13.37
CA HIS A 79 56.94 46.09 -14.65
C HIS A 79 57.73 47.40 -14.50
N LEU A 80 57.49 48.15 -13.42
CA LEU A 80 58.20 49.40 -13.12
C LEU A 80 59.66 49.14 -12.71
N MET A 81 59.93 48.10 -11.92
CA MET A 81 61.29 47.65 -11.61
C MET A 81 62.05 47.19 -12.85
N LEU A 82 61.40 46.42 -13.74
CA LEU A 82 62.02 45.95 -14.98
C LEU A 82 62.33 47.12 -15.94
N ALA A 83 61.41 48.08 -16.04
CA ALA A 83 61.59 49.29 -16.84
C ALA A 83 62.74 50.16 -16.29
N LEU A 84 62.84 50.32 -14.97
CA LEU A 84 63.93 51.08 -14.34
C LEU A 84 65.30 50.41 -14.54
N LEU A 85 65.35 49.07 -14.46
CA LEU A 85 66.55 48.29 -14.77
C LEU A 85 66.94 48.44 -16.27
N GLY A 86 65.95 48.40 -17.16
CA GLY A 86 66.18 48.62 -18.60
C GLY A 86 66.76 50.01 -18.90
N VAL A 87 66.22 51.06 -18.27
CA VAL A 87 66.69 52.44 -18.41
C VAL A 87 68.11 52.62 -17.86
N THR A 88 68.43 52.01 -16.73
CA THR A 88 69.79 52.09 -16.16
C THR A 88 70.83 51.41 -17.06
N ILE A 89 70.52 50.23 -17.62
CA ILE A 89 71.40 49.56 -18.59
C ILE A 89 71.60 50.41 -19.85
N LEU A 90 70.53 51.04 -20.36
CA LEU A 90 70.59 51.94 -21.53
C LEU A 90 71.48 53.17 -21.26
N LEU A 91 71.40 53.75 -20.06
CA LEU A 91 72.25 54.87 -19.64
C LEU A 91 73.73 54.48 -19.53
N PHE A 92 74.02 53.28 -18.99
CA PHE A 92 75.39 52.77 -18.94
C PHE A 92 75.98 52.54 -20.33
N ILE A 93 75.18 52.02 -21.27
CA ILE A 93 75.59 51.86 -22.68
C ILE A 93 75.87 53.22 -23.33
N ALA A 94 74.98 54.20 -23.13
CA ALA A 94 75.12 55.54 -23.68
C ALA A 94 76.35 56.27 -23.12
N ALA A 95 76.58 56.19 -21.81
CA ALA A 95 77.74 56.79 -21.15
C ALA A 95 79.06 56.13 -21.60
N PHE A 96 79.09 54.80 -21.72
CA PHE A 96 80.26 54.08 -22.22
C PHE A 96 80.58 54.43 -23.68
N GLY A 97 79.55 54.48 -24.54
CA GLY A 97 79.69 54.93 -25.94
C GLY A 97 80.16 56.37 -26.04
N TYR A 98 79.68 57.26 -25.17
CA TYR A 98 80.11 58.66 -25.12
C TYR A 98 81.58 58.82 -24.69
N ILE A 99 82.02 58.10 -23.66
CA ILE A 99 83.41 58.13 -23.18
C ILE A 99 84.37 57.58 -24.25
N THR A 100 84.04 56.47 -24.89
CA THR A 100 84.87 55.89 -25.97
C THR A 100 84.93 56.78 -27.21
N PHE A 101 83.90 57.58 -27.49
CA PHE A 101 83.86 58.49 -28.64
C PHE A 101 84.62 59.81 -28.39
N ILE A 102 84.64 60.32 -27.15
CA ILE A 102 85.39 61.54 -26.80
C ILE A 102 86.91 61.32 -26.78
N ASP A 103 87.37 60.14 -26.37
CA ASP A 103 88.79 59.85 -26.24
C ASP A 103 89.55 59.72 -27.57
N HIS A 104 88.88 59.77 -28.74
CA HIS A 104 89.49 59.49 -30.05
C HIS A 104 89.12 60.44 -31.20
N SER A 105 88.92 61.73 -30.92
CA SER A 105 88.66 62.74 -31.98
C SER A 105 89.83 63.00 -32.96
N GLN A 106 90.92 62.24 -32.93
CA GLN A 106 91.95 62.21 -33.99
C GLN A 106 92.62 60.82 -34.13
N ALA A 107 91.99 59.88 -34.86
CA ALA A 107 92.68 58.81 -35.60
C ALA A 107 91.66 58.08 -36.51
N GLY A 108 91.96 57.99 -37.80
CA GLY A 108 91.12 57.33 -38.80
C GLY A 108 91.29 55.80 -38.82
N ASP A 109 90.99 55.13 -37.70
CA ASP A 109 91.04 53.67 -37.63
C ASP A 109 89.86 53.07 -36.85
N ASN A 110 89.39 51.88 -37.25
CA ASN A 110 88.18 51.20 -36.73
C ASN A 110 88.32 50.66 -35.28
N ASP A 111 89.40 50.99 -34.58
CA ASP A 111 89.75 50.52 -33.23
C ASP A 111 88.68 50.83 -32.13
N PRO A 112 88.00 52.00 -32.13
CA PRO A 112 86.96 52.29 -31.14
C PRO A 112 85.73 51.37 -31.26
N TRP A 113 85.33 51.06 -32.49
CA TRP A 113 84.20 50.16 -32.75
C TRP A 113 84.53 48.72 -32.35
N ASN A 114 85.79 48.29 -32.51
CA ASN A 114 86.24 46.97 -32.04
C ASN A 114 86.19 46.87 -30.50
N LYS A 115 86.50 47.95 -29.77
CA LYS A 115 86.42 47.99 -28.30
C LYS A 115 84.97 47.99 -27.79
N VAL A 116 84.09 48.73 -28.45
CA VAL A 116 82.64 48.71 -28.15
C VAL A 116 82.05 47.33 -28.46
N ALA A 117 82.39 46.75 -29.62
CA ALA A 117 81.97 45.39 -29.96
C ALA A 117 82.50 44.36 -28.96
N ALA A 118 83.76 44.49 -28.51
CA ALA A 118 84.33 43.63 -27.48
C ALA A 118 83.63 43.76 -26.12
N PHE A 119 83.16 44.96 -25.73
CA PHE A 119 82.35 45.15 -24.52
C PHE A 119 80.98 44.44 -24.62
N PHE A 120 80.24 44.63 -25.71
CA PHE A 120 78.97 43.94 -25.91
C PHE A 120 79.14 42.42 -25.98
N ASN A 121 80.25 41.94 -26.57
CA ASN A 121 80.52 40.50 -26.68
C ASN A 121 80.98 39.89 -25.36
N ASN A 122 81.83 40.57 -24.58
CA ASN A 122 82.40 40.02 -23.33
C ASN A 122 81.55 40.30 -22.08
N VAL A 123 80.83 41.43 -22.05
CA VAL A 123 80.02 41.85 -20.90
C VAL A 123 78.53 41.74 -21.19
N GLY A 124 78.09 42.13 -22.39
CA GLY A 124 76.68 42.08 -22.79
C GLY A 124 76.12 40.66 -22.84
N ALA A 125 76.83 39.72 -23.49
CA ALA A 125 76.34 38.35 -23.66
C ALA A 125 76.13 37.61 -22.31
N PRO A 126 77.05 37.65 -21.32
CA PRO A 126 76.81 37.07 -20.00
C PRO A 126 75.66 37.71 -19.22
N ILE A 127 75.46 39.03 -19.32
CA ILE A 127 74.34 39.73 -18.68
C ILE A 127 73.01 39.27 -19.28
N VAL A 128 72.92 39.16 -20.61
CA VAL A 128 71.72 38.65 -21.29
C VAL A 128 71.45 37.19 -20.93
N ALA A 129 72.50 36.36 -20.83
CA ALA A 129 72.36 34.98 -20.36
C ALA A 129 71.85 34.87 -18.92
N LEU A 130 72.36 35.73 -18.01
CA LEU A 130 71.88 35.82 -16.63
C LEU A 130 70.40 36.25 -16.58
N MET A 131 70.01 37.24 -17.38
CA MET A 131 68.63 37.71 -17.47
C MET A 131 67.69 36.63 -18.03
N SER A 132 68.14 35.87 -19.03
CA SER A 132 67.41 34.70 -19.57
C SER A 132 67.24 33.61 -18.51
N TYR A 133 68.29 33.31 -17.74
CA TYR A 133 68.22 32.35 -16.64
C TYR A 133 67.27 32.81 -15.51
N LEU A 134 67.33 34.09 -15.10
CA LEU A 134 66.40 34.65 -14.12
C LEU A 134 64.95 34.65 -14.61
N ALA A 135 64.73 34.94 -15.90
CA ALA A 135 63.41 34.84 -16.52
C ALA A 135 62.89 33.39 -16.50
N LEU A 136 63.73 32.40 -16.81
CA LEU A 136 63.37 30.98 -16.73
C LEU A 136 63.03 30.56 -15.29
N LEU A 137 63.85 30.94 -14.30
CA LEU A 137 63.56 30.69 -12.89
C LEU A 137 62.24 31.33 -12.44
N TYR A 138 61.96 32.55 -12.89
CA TYR A 138 60.70 33.23 -12.61
C TYR A 138 59.51 32.50 -13.24
N THR A 139 59.62 32.06 -14.50
CA THR A 139 58.55 31.27 -15.15
C THR A 139 58.32 29.94 -14.44
N LEU A 140 59.37 29.25 -14.00
CA LEU A 140 59.25 28.00 -13.26
C LEU A 140 58.59 28.22 -11.89
N HIS A 141 58.96 29.31 -11.19
CA HIS A 141 58.31 29.69 -9.94
C HIS A 141 56.82 29.97 -10.13
N GLN A 142 56.47 30.74 -11.17
CA GLN A 142 55.08 31.04 -11.51
C GLN A 142 54.30 29.77 -11.87
N GLN A 143 54.89 28.89 -12.68
CA GLN A 143 54.31 27.61 -13.07
C GLN A 143 54.07 26.69 -11.87
N ASN A 144 55.02 26.61 -10.94
CA ASN A 144 54.87 25.82 -9.71
C ASN A 144 53.72 26.35 -8.84
N LYS A 145 53.58 27.67 -8.73
CA LYS A 145 52.47 28.29 -7.98
C LYS A 145 51.11 27.99 -8.64
N SER A 146 51.01 28.13 -9.96
CA SER A 146 49.78 27.78 -10.68
C SER A 146 49.45 26.29 -10.58
N HIS A 147 50.46 25.42 -10.61
CA HIS A 147 50.26 23.98 -10.46
C HIS A 147 49.76 23.63 -9.06
N ALA A 148 50.31 24.26 -8.01
CA ALA A 148 49.83 24.06 -6.64
C ALA A 148 48.37 24.48 -6.46
N LEU A 149 47.98 25.64 -6.99
CA LEU A 149 46.59 26.11 -6.97
C LEU A 149 45.66 25.16 -7.74
N SER A 150 46.09 24.68 -8.92
CA SER A 150 45.30 23.72 -9.70
C SER A 150 45.08 22.39 -8.97
N LEU A 151 46.07 21.89 -8.24
CA LEU A 151 45.91 20.69 -7.42
C LEU A 151 44.91 20.91 -6.27
N GLU A 152 44.90 22.10 -5.66
CA GLU A 152 43.95 22.47 -4.61
C GLU A 152 42.52 22.57 -5.15
N GLU A 153 42.33 23.23 -6.28
CA GLU A 153 41.04 23.30 -6.98
C GLU A 153 40.54 21.90 -7.37
N LEU A 154 41.41 21.02 -7.87
CA LEU A 154 41.05 19.63 -8.15
C LEU A 154 40.66 18.84 -6.89
N ALA A 155 41.30 19.11 -5.75
CA ALA A 155 40.94 18.48 -4.49
C ALA A 155 39.57 18.99 -3.98
N LEU A 156 39.31 20.30 -4.08
CA LEU A 156 38.05 20.92 -3.69
C LEU A 156 36.90 20.44 -4.59
N THR A 157 37.09 20.44 -5.90
CA THR A 157 36.09 19.96 -6.87
C THR A 157 35.75 18.49 -6.67
N ARG A 158 36.74 17.63 -6.37
CA ARG A 158 36.47 16.22 -6.01
C ARG A 158 35.64 16.10 -4.73
N LYS A 159 35.90 16.94 -3.74
CA LYS A 159 35.16 16.96 -2.48
C LYS A 159 33.71 17.41 -2.68
N GLU A 160 33.49 18.48 -3.45
CA GLU A 160 32.16 18.96 -3.79
C GLU A 160 31.38 17.96 -4.63
N LEU A 161 32.04 17.33 -5.61
CA LEU A 161 31.42 16.28 -6.41
C LEU A 161 31.01 15.09 -5.52
N ALA A 162 31.88 14.66 -4.60
CA ALA A 162 31.54 13.59 -3.65
C ALA A 162 30.33 13.98 -2.77
N ALA A 163 30.30 15.20 -2.23
CA ALA A 163 29.16 15.69 -1.47
C ALA A 163 27.87 15.75 -2.32
N SER A 164 27.97 16.17 -3.58
CA SER A 164 26.86 16.19 -4.53
C SER A 164 26.36 14.78 -4.85
N THR A 165 27.24 13.81 -5.06
CA THR A 165 26.84 12.42 -5.30
C THR A 165 26.12 11.81 -4.10
N LEU A 166 26.56 12.13 -2.88
CA LEU A 166 25.89 11.71 -1.65
C LEU A 166 24.49 12.35 -1.56
N ALA A 167 24.39 13.65 -1.78
CA ALA A 167 23.12 14.37 -1.76
C ALA A 167 22.14 13.80 -2.81
N GLN A 168 22.61 13.54 -4.04
CA GLN A 168 21.81 12.91 -5.08
C GLN A 168 21.36 11.49 -4.70
N ALA A 169 22.23 10.70 -4.07
CA ALA A 169 21.87 9.37 -3.58
C ALA A 169 20.78 9.43 -2.49
N THR A 170 20.87 10.38 -1.55
CA THR A 170 19.84 10.60 -0.52
C THR A 170 18.52 11.14 -1.10
N GLN A 171 18.60 11.96 -2.14
CA GLN A 171 17.42 12.46 -2.83
C GLN A 171 16.73 11.33 -3.59
N ALA A 172 17.48 10.47 -4.27
CA ALA A 172 16.94 9.31 -4.97
C ALA A 172 16.20 8.35 -4.01
N SER A 173 16.76 8.06 -2.84
CA SER A 173 16.10 7.19 -1.86
C SER A 173 14.86 7.84 -1.25
N THR A 174 14.88 9.16 -1.01
CA THR A 174 13.72 9.90 -0.50
C THR A 174 12.59 9.94 -1.54
N LEU A 175 12.92 10.18 -2.81
CA LEU A 175 11.96 10.13 -3.91
C LEU A 175 11.36 8.74 -4.09
N GLN A 176 12.15 7.68 -3.93
CA GLN A 176 11.64 6.31 -3.97
C GLN A 176 10.63 6.06 -2.85
N LEU A 177 10.93 6.51 -1.63
CA LEU A 177 10.01 6.38 -0.50
C LEU A 177 8.70 7.15 -0.74
N GLN A 178 8.79 8.40 -1.22
CA GLN A 178 7.61 9.20 -1.58
C GLN A 178 6.78 8.56 -2.70
N LEU A 179 7.43 7.95 -3.69
CA LEU A 179 6.75 7.26 -4.78
C LEU A 179 6.00 6.04 -4.26
N GLU A 180 6.59 5.24 -3.37
CA GLU A 180 5.94 4.07 -2.79
C GLU A 180 4.77 4.47 -1.87
N GLU A 181 4.92 5.52 -1.06
CA GLU A 181 3.82 6.08 -0.25
C GLU A 181 2.68 6.61 -1.13
N ALA A 182 3.01 7.34 -2.20
CA ALA A 182 2.03 7.83 -3.16
C ALA A 182 1.29 6.70 -3.89
N LYS A 183 2.01 5.63 -4.27
CA LYS A 183 1.38 4.43 -4.86
C LYS A 183 0.45 3.73 -3.87
N ALA A 184 0.86 3.56 -2.62
CA ALA A 184 0.04 2.94 -1.58
C ALA A 184 -1.24 3.75 -1.32
N THR A 185 -1.10 5.07 -1.21
CA THR A 185 -2.22 6.01 -1.04
C THR A 185 -3.16 5.96 -2.24
N ALA A 186 -2.63 6.03 -3.47
CA ALA A 186 -3.43 5.95 -4.69
C ALA A 186 -4.15 4.61 -4.83
N LYS A 187 -3.52 3.49 -4.43
CA LYS A 187 -4.18 2.17 -4.39
C LYS A 187 -5.36 2.21 -3.40
N ARG A 188 -5.15 2.79 -2.22
CA ARG A 188 -6.19 2.90 -1.19
C ARG A 188 -7.36 3.74 -1.65
N GLU A 189 -7.11 4.93 -2.21
CA GLU A 189 -8.17 5.81 -2.72
C GLU A 189 -8.96 5.16 -3.86
N ARG A 190 -8.30 4.45 -4.77
CA ARG A 190 -8.97 3.68 -5.84
C ARG A 190 -9.85 2.57 -5.28
N PHE A 191 -9.35 1.85 -4.28
CA PHE A 191 -10.13 0.84 -3.58
C PHE A 191 -11.37 1.49 -2.94
N ASP A 192 -11.19 2.53 -2.13
CA ASP A 192 -12.26 3.21 -1.40
C ASP A 192 -13.33 3.76 -2.35
N SER A 193 -12.92 4.45 -3.41
CA SER A 193 -13.84 4.97 -4.42
C SER A 193 -14.65 3.85 -5.09
N THR A 194 -14.01 2.72 -5.40
CA THR A 194 -14.68 1.57 -6.03
C THR A 194 -15.61 0.87 -5.04
N PHE A 195 -15.16 0.69 -3.80
CA PHE A 195 -15.93 0.09 -2.72
C PHE A 195 -17.20 0.90 -2.45
N TYR A 196 -17.11 2.21 -2.25
CA TYR A 196 -18.29 3.04 -1.98
C TYR A 196 -19.25 3.08 -3.16
N SER A 197 -18.75 3.08 -4.41
CA SER A 197 -19.60 2.97 -5.59
C SER A 197 -20.35 1.64 -5.66
N LEU A 198 -19.67 0.52 -5.36
CA LEU A 198 -20.31 -0.80 -5.28
C LEU A 198 -21.31 -0.88 -4.11
N LEU A 199 -20.99 -0.26 -2.98
CA LEU A 199 -21.84 -0.20 -1.79
C LEU A 199 -23.11 0.62 -2.07
N GLU A 200 -23.01 1.72 -2.80
CA GLU A 200 -24.16 2.52 -3.22
C GLU A 200 -25.08 1.74 -4.17
N GLN A 201 -24.51 1.01 -5.13
CA GLN A 201 -25.27 0.10 -5.99
C GLN A 201 -25.92 -1.02 -5.18
N HIS A 202 -25.21 -1.57 -4.19
CA HIS A 202 -25.73 -2.58 -3.28
C HIS A 202 -26.94 -2.05 -2.50
N ASN A 203 -26.83 -0.86 -1.91
CA ASN A 203 -27.92 -0.24 -1.15
C ASN A 203 -29.11 0.08 -2.03
N SER A 204 -28.88 0.58 -3.26
CA SER A 204 -29.94 0.78 -4.23
C SER A 204 -30.65 -0.53 -4.60
N ALA A 205 -29.91 -1.63 -4.72
CA ALA A 205 -30.49 -2.96 -4.97
C ALA A 205 -31.21 -3.52 -3.75
N LEU A 206 -30.74 -3.21 -2.54
CA LEU A 206 -31.37 -3.57 -1.28
C LEU A 206 -32.72 -2.86 -1.13
N ASP A 207 -32.81 -1.58 -1.47
CA ASP A 207 -34.08 -0.81 -1.42
C ASP A 207 -35.12 -1.36 -2.41
N LEU A 208 -34.67 -1.99 -3.50
CA LEU A 208 -35.55 -2.68 -4.46
C LEU A 208 -36.05 -4.03 -3.96
N LEU A 209 -35.43 -4.61 -2.93
CA LEU A 209 -36.01 -5.71 -2.19
C LEU A 209 -37.19 -5.16 -1.38
N SER A 210 -38.30 -4.91 -2.08
CA SER A 210 -39.59 -4.69 -1.44
C SER A 210 -39.85 -5.86 -0.51
N THR A 211 -40.52 -5.59 0.61
CA THR A 211 -41.05 -6.55 1.59
C THR A 211 -42.10 -7.49 0.99
N GLU A 212 -41.94 -7.91 -0.28
CA GLU A 212 -42.57 -9.09 -0.81
C GLU A 212 -42.04 -10.27 0.01
N ASP A 213 -42.79 -10.59 1.06
CA ASP A 213 -42.68 -11.81 1.83
C ASP A 213 -42.63 -12.98 0.84
N LEU A 214 -41.42 -13.42 0.47
CA LEU A 214 -41.19 -14.78 0.05
C LEU A 214 -41.81 -15.63 1.16
N ARG A 215 -43.02 -16.15 0.86
CA ARG A 215 -43.95 -16.68 1.86
C ARG A 215 -43.21 -17.55 2.85
N GLN A 216 -43.30 -17.12 4.10
CA GLN A 216 -42.46 -17.63 5.14
C GLN A 216 -42.91 -19.04 5.56
N GLY A 217 -42.05 -20.04 5.32
CA GLY A 217 -42.08 -21.33 6.01
C GLY A 217 -43.01 -22.42 5.46
N GLY A 218 -42.76 -23.64 5.93
CA GLY A 218 -43.47 -24.87 5.55
C GLY A 218 -42.96 -25.60 4.30
N ARG A 219 -41.83 -25.17 3.72
CA ARG A 219 -41.18 -25.81 2.55
C ARG A 219 -39.80 -26.36 2.90
N SER A 220 -39.27 -27.26 2.08
CA SER A 220 -37.89 -27.77 2.22
C SER A 220 -36.86 -26.74 1.76
N LEU A 221 -35.61 -26.86 2.23
CA LEU A 221 -34.52 -25.93 1.88
C LEU A 221 -34.30 -25.84 0.37
N LYS A 222 -34.38 -26.99 -0.31
CA LYS A 222 -34.25 -27.08 -1.76
C LYS A 222 -35.33 -26.29 -2.49
N GLU A 223 -36.55 -26.28 -1.97
CA GLU A 223 -37.67 -25.53 -2.56
C GLU A 223 -37.54 -24.03 -2.29
N GLU A 224 -37.07 -23.64 -1.11
CA GLU A 224 -36.80 -22.23 -0.80
C GLU A 224 -35.63 -21.69 -1.64
N PHE A 225 -34.54 -22.46 -1.74
CA PHE A 225 -33.42 -22.16 -2.62
C PHE A 225 -33.89 -21.98 -4.07
N LYS A 226 -34.73 -22.90 -4.58
CA LYS A 226 -35.28 -22.79 -5.93
C LYS A 226 -36.17 -21.55 -6.09
N THR A 227 -37.07 -21.30 -5.14
CA THR A 227 -37.97 -20.13 -5.16
C THR A 227 -37.17 -18.82 -5.19
N LEU A 228 -36.08 -18.76 -4.42
CA LEU A 228 -35.17 -17.62 -4.40
C LEU A 228 -34.49 -17.44 -5.76
N HIS A 229 -34.01 -18.54 -6.36
CA HIS A 229 -33.32 -18.53 -7.64
C HIS A 229 -34.23 -18.24 -8.84
N ASP A 230 -35.53 -18.53 -8.69
CA ASP A 230 -36.56 -18.14 -9.66
C ASP A 230 -36.88 -16.62 -9.55
N ASN A 231 -36.53 -15.97 -8.43
CA ASN A 231 -36.73 -14.53 -8.25
C ASN A 231 -35.53 -13.71 -8.75
N THR A 232 -35.72 -13.06 -9.90
CA THR A 232 -34.69 -12.26 -10.56
C THR A 232 -34.16 -11.08 -9.74
N ILE A 233 -34.96 -10.50 -8.82
CA ILE A 233 -34.56 -9.36 -7.99
C ILE A 233 -33.59 -9.83 -6.91
N TYR A 234 -33.94 -10.90 -6.18
CA TYR A 234 -33.08 -11.49 -5.16
C TYR A 234 -31.79 -12.04 -5.75
N CYS A 235 -31.84 -12.76 -6.87
CA CYS A 235 -30.62 -13.23 -7.54
C CYS A 235 -29.67 -12.08 -7.92
N ARG A 236 -30.22 -10.97 -8.42
CA ARG A 236 -29.43 -9.79 -8.79
C ARG A 236 -28.76 -9.20 -7.56
N TYR A 237 -29.53 -9.02 -6.48
CA TYR A 237 -29.02 -8.51 -5.21
C TYR A 237 -27.89 -9.39 -4.65
N PHE A 238 -28.11 -10.71 -4.51
CA PHE A 238 -27.10 -11.60 -3.94
C PHE A 238 -25.86 -11.75 -4.83
N ARG A 239 -26.02 -11.66 -6.15
CA ARG A 239 -24.85 -11.59 -7.04
C ARG A 239 -24.05 -10.31 -6.79
N LEU A 240 -24.70 -9.17 -6.58
CA LEU A 240 -24.02 -7.90 -6.28
C LEU A 240 -23.32 -7.96 -4.93
N LEU A 241 -24.01 -8.44 -3.88
CA LEU A 241 -23.42 -8.65 -2.57
C LEU A 241 -22.20 -9.58 -2.63
N TYR A 242 -22.29 -10.69 -3.38
CA TYR A 242 -21.12 -11.55 -3.62
C TYR A 242 -19.95 -10.80 -4.25
N GLN A 243 -20.19 -9.94 -5.26
CA GLN A 243 -19.11 -9.15 -5.87
C GLN A 243 -18.49 -8.16 -4.88
N VAL A 244 -19.29 -7.52 -4.03
CA VAL A 244 -18.78 -6.63 -2.96
C VAL A 244 -17.87 -7.40 -2.01
N LEU A 245 -18.33 -8.55 -1.50
CA LEU A 245 -17.54 -9.36 -0.57
C LEU A 245 -16.27 -9.93 -1.22
N LYS A 246 -16.38 -10.38 -2.48
CA LYS A 246 -15.24 -10.84 -3.26
C LYS A 246 -14.23 -9.73 -3.49
N PHE A 247 -14.68 -8.52 -3.81
CA PHE A 247 -13.81 -7.36 -4.01
C PHE A 247 -13.02 -7.03 -2.75
N ILE A 248 -13.68 -7.00 -1.58
CA ILE A 248 -13.02 -6.81 -0.29
C ILE A 248 -11.95 -7.87 -0.05
N ALA A 249 -12.30 -9.15 -0.25
CA ALA A 249 -11.41 -10.27 0.01
C ALA A 249 -10.16 -10.24 -0.88
N VAL A 250 -10.35 -10.04 -2.19
CA VAL A 250 -9.25 -10.07 -3.17
C VAL A 250 -8.31 -8.88 -2.97
N GLU A 251 -8.83 -7.67 -2.81
CA GLU A 251 -8.00 -6.46 -2.69
C GLU A 251 -7.16 -6.39 -1.41
N HIS A 252 -7.63 -7.05 -0.36
CA HIS A 252 -6.88 -7.19 0.90
C HIS A 252 -6.02 -8.45 0.96
N SER A 253 -6.06 -9.30 -0.06
CA SER A 253 -5.17 -10.46 -0.21
C SER A 253 -3.95 -10.13 -1.08
N TYR A 254 -3.04 -11.10 -1.23
CA TYR A 254 -1.97 -11.04 -2.22
C TYR A 254 -2.35 -11.74 -3.53
N GLU A 255 -3.57 -12.23 -3.63
CA GLU A 255 -4.06 -13.06 -4.72
C GLU A 255 -4.76 -12.20 -5.77
N GLU A 256 -4.61 -12.56 -7.05
CA GLU A 256 -5.28 -11.85 -8.15
C GLU A 256 -6.76 -12.21 -8.28
N SER A 257 -7.19 -13.31 -7.64
CA SER A 257 -8.55 -13.81 -7.73
C SER A 257 -8.95 -14.58 -6.47
N LEU A 258 -10.26 -14.80 -6.31
CA LEU A 258 -10.80 -15.52 -5.17
C LEU A 258 -10.42 -16.99 -5.23
N ASN A 259 -9.68 -17.48 -4.23
CA ASN A 259 -9.22 -18.86 -4.14
C ASN A 259 -9.18 -19.35 -2.67
N LEU A 260 -8.73 -20.58 -2.45
CA LEU A 260 -8.75 -21.21 -1.13
C LEU A 260 -7.78 -20.56 -0.12
N SER A 261 -6.62 -20.07 -0.58
CA SER A 261 -5.58 -19.49 0.30
C SER A 261 -6.08 -18.24 1.04
N ILE A 262 -6.98 -17.47 0.42
CA ILE A 262 -7.63 -16.32 1.06
C ILE A 262 -8.40 -16.73 2.31
N PHE A 263 -9.08 -17.88 2.29
CA PHE A 263 -9.87 -18.35 3.42
C PHE A 263 -9.03 -18.98 4.53
N GLU A 264 -7.83 -19.48 4.20
CA GLU A 264 -6.86 -20.01 5.16
C GLU A 264 -6.08 -18.89 5.87
N ALA A 265 -5.95 -17.72 5.24
CA ALA A 265 -5.27 -16.58 5.82
C ALA A 265 -6.11 -15.85 6.87
N ASN A 266 -5.46 -15.29 7.90
CA ASN A 266 -6.13 -14.45 8.89
C ASN A 266 -6.76 -13.21 8.26
N VAL A 267 -7.96 -12.84 8.74
CA VAL A 267 -8.66 -11.62 8.29
C VAL A 267 -7.89 -10.39 8.75
N LYS A 268 -7.56 -9.48 7.82
CA LYS A 268 -6.89 -8.22 8.16
C LYS A 268 -7.88 -7.23 8.78
N ASN A 269 -7.38 -6.30 9.61
CA ASN A 269 -8.23 -5.31 10.27
C ASN A 269 -9.01 -4.44 9.27
N GLU A 270 -8.37 -4.00 8.19
CA GLU A 270 -9.03 -3.21 7.15
C GLU A 270 -10.07 -4.03 6.38
N GLU A 271 -9.76 -5.28 6.04
CA GLU A 271 -10.69 -6.22 5.41
C GLU A 271 -11.94 -6.40 6.27
N LYS A 272 -11.77 -6.63 7.58
CA LYS A 272 -12.85 -6.76 8.55
C LYS A 272 -13.66 -5.48 8.71
N PHE A 273 -13.01 -4.32 8.63
CA PHE A 273 -13.69 -3.03 8.69
C PHE A 273 -14.70 -2.86 7.54
N TYR A 274 -14.29 -3.10 6.29
CA TYR A 274 -15.18 -2.99 5.14
C TYR A 274 -16.29 -4.04 5.14
N SER A 275 -15.97 -5.29 5.50
CA SER A 275 -16.99 -6.34 5.55
C SER A 275 -18.02 -6.08 6.65
N ASN A 276 -17.62 -5.50 7.79
CA ASN A 276 -18.54 -5.06 8.83
C ASN A 276 -19.46 -3.93 8.38
N ILE A 277 -18.98 -2.97 7.58
CA ILE A 277 -19.84 -1.94 6.99
C ILE A 277 -20.93 -2.60 6.17
N VAL A 278 -20.56 -3.49 5.24
CA VAL A 278 -21.53 -4.21 4.40
C VAL A 278 -22.52 -4.99 5.27
N ARG A 279 -22.02 -5.78 6.23
CA ARG A 279 -22.82 -6.59 7.16
C ARG A 279 -23.87 -5.75 7.91
N SER A 280 -23.49 -4.57 8.38
CA SER A 280 -24.39 -3.68 9.14
C SER A 280 -25.56 -3.12 8.32
N MET A 281 -25.47 -3.13 7.00
CA MET A 281 -26.53 -2.66 6.11
C MET A 281 -27.58 -3.73 5.84
N LEU A 282 -27.33 -5.01 6.17
CA LEU A 282 -28.29 -6.08 5.89
C LEU A 282 -29.34 -6.19 7.00
N PRO A 283 -30.63 -6.05 6.65
CA PRO A 283 -31.69 -6.35 7.59
C PRO A 283 -31.81 -7.87 7.79
N ASP A 284 -32.35 -8.27 8.93
CA ASP A 284 -32.39 -9.67 9.35
C ASP A 284 -33.11 -10.61 8.37
N HIS A 285 -34.23 -10.16 7.79
CA HIS A 285 -34.95 -10.93 6.78
C HIS A 285 -34.10 -11.22 5.52
N VAL A 286 -33.14 -10.35 5.18
CA VAL A 286 -32.20 -10.58 4.08
C VAL A 286 -31.08 -11.52 4.49
N LEU A 287 -30.64 -11.48 5.75
CA LEU A 287 -29.66 -12.44 6.29
C LEU A 287 -30.18 -13.88 6.19
N TYR A 288 -31.48 -14.09 6.46
CA TYR A 288 -32.12 -15.40 6.24
C TYR A 288 -31.99 -15.85 4.78
N TRP A 289 -32.39 -15.00 3.83
CA TRP A 289 -32.33 -15.32 2.41
C TRP A 289 -30.89 -15.46 1.90
N LEU A 290 -29.94 -14.75 2.50
CA LEU A 290 -28.50 -14.92 2.24
C LEU A 290 -28.05 -16.33 2.64
N ALA A 291 -28.45 -16.77 3.84
CA ALA A 291 -28.12 -18.10 4.33
C ALA A 291 -28.70 -19.19 3.42
N VAL A 292 -29.95 -19.02 2.96
CA VAL A 292 -30.58 -19.90 1.96
C VAL A 292 -29.84 -19.84 0.63
N ASN A 293 -29.49 -18.65 0.12
CA ASN A 293 -28.78 -18.48 -1.15
C ASN A 293 -27.42 -19.19 -1.18
N CYS A 294 -26.75 -19.24 -0.04
CA CYS A 294 -25.44 -19.87 0.13
C CYS A 294 -25.54 -21.34 0.59
N TYR A 295 -26.71 -21.97 0.47
CA TYR A 295 -26.87 -23.40 0.68
C TYR A 295 -26.14 -24.21 -0.41
N CYS A 296 -25.21 -25.06 0.00
CA CYS A 296 -24.38 -25.87 -0.87
C CYS A 296 -24.65 -27.38 -0.64
N PRO A 297 -25.70 -27.97 -1.24
CA PRO A 297 -26.04 -29.39 -1.06
C PRO A 297 -24.95 -30.33 -1.58
N SER A 298 -24.17 -29.90 -2.56
CA SER A 298 -23.05 -30.67 -3.13
C SER A 298 -21.71 -30.43 -2.42
N GLY A 299 -21.72 -29.75 -1.27
CA GLY A 299 -20.53 -29.48 -0.48
C GLY A 299 -19.51 -28.61 -1.22
N GLU A 300 -18.23 -28.97 -1.15
CA GLU A 300 -17.11 -28.19 -1.73
C GLU A 300 -17.15 -28.08 -3.27
N SER A 301 -17.94 -28.93 -3.95
CA SER A 301 -18.11 -28.88 -5.41
C SER A 301 -19.20 -27.91 -5.87
N ASP A 302 -19.91 -27.28 -4.93
CA ASP A 302 -21.04 -26.41 -5.23
C ASP A 302 -20.58 -25.04 -5.77
N PRO A 303 -21.22 -24.48 -6.81
CA PRO A 303 -20.84 -23.18 -7.37
C PRO A 303 -20.94 -22.01 -6.36
N TYR A 304 -21.73 -22.14 -5.31
CA TYR A 304 -21.90 -21.13 -4.28
C TYR A 304 -20.93 -21.29 -3.10
N ILE A 305 -20.03 -22.28 -3.13
CA ILE A 305 -19.14 -22.58 -2.00
C ILE A 305 -18.28 -21.39 -1.59
N PHE A 306 -17.71 -20.64 -2.54
CA PHE A 306 -16.91 -19.47 -2.22
C PHE A 306 -17.74 -18.33 -1.63
N TYR A 307 -19.01 -18.22 -2.03
CA TYR A 307 -19.90 -17.26 -1.42
C TYR A 307 -20.21 -17.66 0.02
N LYS A 308 -20.51 -18.95 0.26
CA LYS A 308 -20.66 -19.50 1.61
C LYS A 308 -19.43 -19.23 2.49
N LYS A 309 -18.22 -19.49 1.98
CA LYS A 309 -16.97 -19.24 2.72
C LYS A 309 -16.76 -17.75 3.02
N LEU A 310 -17.16 -16.83 2.13
CA LEU A 310 -17.08 -15.38 2.38
C LEU A 310 -18.01 -14.93 3.51
N ILE A 311 -19.27 -15.38 3.52
CA ILE A 311 -20.22 -14.98 4.56
C ILE A 311 -19.83 -15.54 5.94
N ILE A 312 -19.20 -16.72 5.97
CA ILE A 312 -18.63 -17.32 7.20
C ILE A 312 -17.40 -16.54 7.66
N ARG A 313 -16.44 -16.27 6.76
CA ARG A 313 -15.22 -15.50 7.04
C ARG A 313 -15.53 -14.13 7.66
N TYR A 314 -16.62 -13.50 7.22
CA TYR A 314 -17.05 -12.19 7.68
C TYR A 314 -18.19 -12.22 8.71
N GLN A 315 -18.53 -13.40 9.23
CA GLN A 315 -19.47 -13.57 10.33
C GLN A 315 -20.86 -12.93 10.07
N PHE A 316 -21.35 -13.02 8.83
CA PHE A 316 -22.64 -12.43 8.46
C PHE A 316 -23.82 -13.03 9.22
N LEU A 317 -23.69 -14.29 9.68
CA LEU A 317 -24.74 -15.01 10.40
C LEU A 317 -24.73 -14.76 11.92
N GLU A 318 -23.80 -13.93 12.43
CA GLU A 318 -23.66 -13.61 13.86
C GLU A 318 -24.90 -12.95 14.47
N HIS A 319 -25.61 -12.15 13.68
CA HIS A 319 -26.82 -11.44 14.13
C HIS A 319 -28.09 -11.98 13.47
N LEU A 320 -28.00 -13.13 12.79
CA LEU A 320 -29.19 -13.77 12.23
C LEU A 320 -30.13 -14.13 13.39
N THR A 321 -31.33 -13.55 13.37
CA THR A 321 -32.38 -13.93 14.29
C THR A 321 -33.16 -15.10 13.71
N LEU A 322 -33.29 -16.14 14.50
CA LEU A 322 -34.18 -17.26 14.20
C LEU A 322 -35.42 -17.13 15.08
N ALA A 323 -36.59 -17.43 14.50
CA ALA A 323 -37.88 -17.48 15.18
C ALA A 323 -38.33 -16.18 15.88
N ASP A 324 -38.03 -15.01 15.32
CA ASP A 324 -38.28 -13.70 15.96
C ASP A 324 -37.75 -13.61 17.41
N GLY A 325 -36.80 -14.47 17.77
CA GLY A 325 -36.27 -14.60 19.14
C GLY A 325 -37.16 -15.34 20.14
N ASP A 326 -38.27 -15.95 19.71
CA ASP A 326 -39.19 -16.74 20.56
C ASP A 326 -39.05 -18.25 20.31
N PHE A 327 -38.62 -18.96 21.35
CA PHE A 327 -38.48 -20.41 21.34
C PHE A 327 -39.77 -21.14 20.95
N ASN A 328 -40.94 -20.61 21.33
CA ASN A 328 -42.23 -21.24 20.99
C ASN A 328 -42.51 -21.22 19.49
N GLN A 329 -41.96 -20.22 18.79
CA GLN A 329 -42.15 -20.06 17.36
C GLN A 329 -41.24 -20.98 16.54
N ILE A 330 -40.11 -21.43 17.10
CA ILE A 330 -39.26 -22.48 16.50
C ILE A 330 -40.10 -23.72 16.23
N TYR A 331 -41.06 -24.02 17.10
CA TYR A 331 -41.94 -25.18 16.98
C TYR A 331 -43.31 -24.86 16.39
N SER A 332 -43.58 -23.64 15.94
CA SER A 332 -44.82 -23.42 15.19
C SER A 332 -44.68 -24.07 13.81
N ARG A 333 -45.64 -24.92 13.39
CA ARG A 333 -45.60 -25.68 12.12
C ARG A 333 -45.30 -24.81 10.87
N LEU A 334 -45.56 -23.50 10.95
CA LEU A 334 -45.24 -22.51 9.93
C LEU A 334 -43.77 -22.04 9.97
N LEU A 335 -43.26 -21.59 11.12
CA LEU A 335 -41.90 -21.03 11.23
C LEU A 335 -40.80 -22.09 11.49
N TYR A 336 -41.22 -23.28 11.87
CA TYR A 336 -40.38 -24.45 12.12
C TYR A 336 -39.53 -24.87 10.93
N GLY A 337 -40.05 -24.73 9.70
CA GLY A 337 -39.23 -24.94 8.49
C GLY A 337 -38.04 -24.00 8.49
N LYS A 338 -38.30 -22.68 8.44
CA LYS A 338 -37.27 -21.66 8.24
C LYS A 338 -36.04 -21.80 9.14
N ASN A 339 -36.26 -21.91 10.45
CA ASN A 339 -35.18 -21.90 11.42
C ASN A 339 -34.35 -23.19 11.36
N CYS A 340 -35.01 -24.34 11.22
CA CYS A 340 -34.34 -25.62 11.09
C CYS A 340 -33.57 -25.72 9.76
N LEU A 341 -34.08 -25.10 8.68
CA LEU A 341 -33.41 -25.10 7.37
C LEU A 341 -32.04 -24.41 7.42
N VAL A 342 -31.95 -23.17 7.92
CA VAL A 342 -30.66 -22.48 8.00
C VAL A 342 -29.72 -23.21 8.96
N LEU A 343 -30.23 -23.71 10.07
CA LEU A 343 -29.45 -24.53 10.99
C LEU A 343 -28.88 -25.79 10.31
N MET A 344 -29.65 -26.48 9.47
CA MET A 344 -29.18 -27.64 8.70
C MET A 344 -28.02 -27.32 7.75
N ALA A 345 -28.00 -26.12 7.19
CA ALA A 345 -27.06 -25.74 6.14
C ALA A 345 -25.66 -25.32 6.64
N TYR A 346 -25.51 -24.98 7.91
CA TYR A 346 -24.29 -24.36 8.48
C TYR A 346 -23.82 -25.09 9.73
N GLN A 347 -22.52 -24.96 10.04
CA GLN A 347 -21.96 -25.45 11.30
C GLN A 347 -22.14 -24.42 12.41
N GLU A 348 -22.08 -24.85 13.67
CA GLU A 348 -22.19 -23.97 14.84
C GLU A 348 -21.19 -22.81 14.82
N GLY A 349 -19.93 -23.08 14.44
CA GLY A 349 -18.90 -22.05 14.32
C GLY A 349 -19.14 -21.04 13.19
N ASP A 350 -19.97 -21.37 12.20
CA ASP A 350 -20.29 -20.49 11.08
C ASP A 350 -21.17 -19.29 11.51
N PHE A 351 -21.84 -19.41 12.65
CA PHE A 351 -22.66 -18.37 13.25
C PHE A 351 -21.89 -17.44 14.20
N GLY A 352 -20.60 -17.68 14.46
CA GLY A 352 -19.84 -16.86 15.40
C GLY A 352 -20.47 -16.83 16.81
N GLU A 353 -20.46 -15.66 17.45
CA GLU A 353 -21.04 -15.46 18.80
C GLU A 353 -22.53 -15.11 18.75
N ASN A 354 -23.33 -15.89 17.99
CA ASN A 354 -24.75 -15.63 17.84
C ASN A 354 -25.52 -15.86 19.16
N LEU A 355 -25.89 -14.77 19.83
CA LEU A 355 -26.62 -14.76 21.10
C LEU A 355 -28.00 -15.42 21.02
N HIS A 356 -28.68 -15.36 19.87
CA HIS A 356 -30.00 -15.97 19.70
C HIS A 356 -29.89 -17.49 19.69
N LEU A 357 -28.91 -18.04 18.96
CA LEU A 357 -28.65 -19.47 18.96
C LEU A 357 -28.27 -20.00 20.33
N GLN A 358 -27.45 -19.26 21.09
CA GLN A 358 -27.13 -19.63 22.48
C GLN A 358 -28.37 -19.73 23.35
N ARG A 359 -29.28 -18.73 23.30
CA ARG A 359 -30.54 -18.78 24.05
C ARG A 359 -31.46 -19.92 23.62
N ILE A 360 -31.49 -20.23 22.32
CA ILE A 360 -32.23 -21.38 21.80
C ILE A 360 -31.66 -22.66 22.39
N GLN A 361 -30.33 -22.82 22.37
CA GLN A 361 -29.65 -23.99 22.94
C GLN A 361 -29.90 -24.13 24.45
N GLU A 362 -29.85 -23.04 25.22
CA GLU A 362 -30.21 -23.04 26.64
C GLU A 362 -31.67 -23.46 26.86
N SER A 363 -32.58 -22.97 26.04
CA SER A 363 -34.01 -23.32 26.09
C SER A 363 -34.26 -24.78 25.70
N LEU A 364 -33.51 -25.29 24.72
CA LEU A 364 -33.52 -26.71 24.32
C LEU A 364 -33.07 -27.62 25.47
N LEU A 365 -31.98 -27.27 26.15
CA LEU A 365 -31.48 -28.03 27.31
C LEU A 365 -32.50 -28.04 28.46
N GLN A 366 -33.20 -26.92 28.68
CA GLN A 366 -34.30 -26.87 29.66
C GLN A 366 -35.47 -27.78 29.23
N LEU A 367 -35.78 -27.81 27.93
CA LEU A 367 -36.84 -28.64 27.38
C LEU A 367 -36.49 -30.13 27.42
N GLU A 368 -35.24 -30.52 27.17
CA GLU A 368 -34.74 -31.90 27.30
C GLU A 368 -34.83 -32.40 28.75
N ASN A 369 -34.50 -31.55 29.72
CA ASN A 369 -34.75 -31.87 31.13
C ASN A 369 -36.24 -32.07 31.45
N THR A 370 -37.14 -31.55 30.58
CA THR A 370 -38.59 -31.62 30.71
C THR A 370 -39.22 -32.76 29.90
N LEU A 371 -38.63 -33.16 28.78
CA LEU A 371 -39.09 -34.22 27.86
C LEU A 371 -38.07 -35.36 27.86
N LYS A 372 -38.44 -36.57 28.30
CA LYS A 372 -37.51 -37.70 28.22
C LYS A 372 -37.42 -38.21 26.78
N PRO A 373 -36.27 -38.15 26.10
CA PRO A 373 -36.10 -38.83 24.83
C PRO A 373 -36.13 -40.33 25.07
N SER A 374 -36.82 -41.05 24.19
CA SER A 374 -36.84 -42.51 24.20
C SER A 374 -36.35 -43.04 22.85
N PHE A 375 -35.35 -43.90 22.92
CA PHE A 375 -34.71 -44.51 21.76
C PHE A 375 -35.34 -45.87 21.51
N ARG A 376 -35.76 -46.13 20.26
CA ARG A 376 -36.25 -47.44 19.83
C ARG A 376 -35.48 -47.91 18.61
N PRO A 377 -34.95 -49.14 18.58
CA PRO A 377 -34.28 -49.64 17.38
C PRO A 377 -35.26 -49.68 16.21
N ARG A 378 -34.85 -49.13 15.06
CA ARG A 378 -35.62 -49.21 13.83
C ARG A 378 -35.61 -50.65 13.36
N LYS A 379 -36.80 -51.19 13.08
CA LYS A 379 -36.96 -52.56 12.62
C LYS A 379 -37.41 -52.58 11.17
N ILE A 380 -36.81 -53.43 10.34
CA ILE A 380 -37.28 -53.71 8.97
C ILE A 380 -37.86 -55.12 8.94
N LEU A 381 -38.96 -55.28 8.23
CA LEU A 381 -39.52 -56.59 7.92
C LEU A 381 -38.60 -57.29 6.92
N THR A 382 -38.13 -58.50 7.26
CA THR A 382 -37.40 -59.35 6.31
C THR A 382 -38.17 -59.56 5.01
N ASP A 383 -37.47 -59.78 3.89
CA ASP A 383 -38.07 -60.02 2.56
C ASP A 383 -39.08 -61.20 2.55
N CYS A 384 -39.01 -62.07 3.57
CA CYS A 384 -39.91 -63.20 3.77
C CYS A 384 -41.15 -62.87 4.63
N GLY A 385 -41.27 -61.63 5.14
CA GLY A 385 -42.41 -61.12 5.92
C GLY A 385 -42.58 -61.70 7.32
N GLN A 386 -41.63 -62.49 7.82
CA GLN A 386 -41.82 -63.31 9.03
C GLN A 386 -41.07 -62.82 10.27
N GLU A 387 -40.00 -62.03 10.13
CA GLU A 387 -39.25 -61.50 11.28
C GLU A 387 -38.81 -60.04 11.08
N TRP A 388 -38.82 -59.29 12.19
CA TRP A 388 -38.36 -57.91 12.28
C TRP A 388 -36.88 -57.91 12.68
N ILE A 389 -36.01 -57.41 11.79
CA ILE A 389 -34.58 -57.26 12.06
C ILE A 389 -34.33 -55.82 12.54
N ASP A 390 -33.63 -55.68 13.66
CA ASP A 390 -33.14 -54.40 14.16
C ASP A 390 -32.05 -53.90 13.21
N ILE A 391 -32.17 -52.66 12.70
CA ILE A 391 -31.10 -52.02 11.93
C ILE A 391 -30.08 -51.47 12.91
N PRO A 392 -28.84 -51.99 12.94
CA PRO A 392 -27.80 -51.40 13.77
C PRO A 392 -27.56 -49.94 13.37
N ASN A 393 -27.41 -49.06 14.36
CA ASN A 393 -27.14 -47.63 14.22
C ASN A 393 -28.26 -46.76 13.60
N GLN A 394 -29.51 -47.25 13.58
CA GLN A 394 -30.69 -46.43 13.26
C GLN A 394 -31.73 -46.54 14.38
N ASN A 395 -31.51 -45.80 15.47
CA ASN A 395 -32.51 -45.69 16.54
C ASN A 395 -33.51 -44.59 16.19
N LEU A 396 -34.79 -44.93 16.19
CA LEU A 396 -35.89 -43.99 16.14
C LEU A 396 -35.95 -43.23 17.47
N ILE A 397 -35.82 -41.90 17.43
CA ILE A 397 -35.90 -41.05 18.62
C ILE A 397 -37.33 -40.53 18.73
N THR A 398 -37.96 -40.79 19.87
CA THR A 398 -39.30 -40.28 20.17
C THR A 398 -39.32 -39.59 21.52
N PHE A 399 -39.82 -38.36 21.56
CA PHE A 399 -39.96 -37.58 22.79
C PHE A 399 -41.30 -37.92 23.46
N ARG A 400 -41.31 -38.01 24.79
CA ARG A 400 -42.54 -38.16 25.59
C ARG A 400 -42.57 -37.15 26.72
N ILE A 401 -43.76 -36.62 26.98
CA ILE A 401 -44.04 -35.73 28.12
C ILE A 401 -43.94 -36.54 29.42
N ILE A 402 -43.25 -35.99 30.42
CA ILE A 402 -43.18 -36.58 31.77
C ILE A 402 -44.53 -36.37 32.49
N GLU A 403 -45.12 -37.43 33.01
CA GLU A 403 -46.46 -37.43 33.64
C GLU A 403 -46.63 -36.37 34.77
N ASN A 404 -45.56 -36.03 35.49
CA ASN A 404 -45.58 -35.04 36.59
C ASN A 404 -45.67 -33.57 36.15
N MET A 405 -45.75 -33.25 34.86
CA MET A 405 -45.62 -31.87 34.35
C MET A 405 -46.93 -31.28 33.77
N GLN A 406 -48.04 -32.03 33.74
CA GLN A 406 -49.35 -31.51 33.37
C GLN A 406 -49.88 -30.41 34.33
N GLU A 407 -49.24 -30.23 35.49
CA GLU A 407 -49.62 -29.22 36.48
C GLU A 407 -48.95 -27.84 36.28
N LYS A 408 -47.86 -27.73 35.49
CA LYS A 408 -47.07 -26.48 35.39
C LYS A 408 -47.12 -25.76 34.05
N HIS A 409 -47.47 -26.46 32.97
CA HIS A 409 -47.51 -25.91 31.62
C HIS A 409 -48.81 -26.31 30.93
N ASP A 410 -49.27 -25.48 29.98
CA ASP A 410 -50.46 -25.77 29.18
C ASP A 410 -50.25 -27.07 28.38
N ASP A 411 -51.14 -28.04 28.58
CA ASP A 411 -51.11 -29.35 27.93
C ASP A 411 -51.13 -29.23 26.39
N GLN A 412 -51.70 -28.16 25.84
CA GLN A 412 -51.65 -27.88 24.40
C GLN A 412 -50.24 -27.52 23.91
N ILE A 413 -49.49 -26.74 24.71
CA ILE A 413 -48.12 -26.32 24.37
C ILE A 413 -47.17 -27.52 24.44
N LEU A 414 -47.29 -28.34 25.48
CA LEU A 414 -46.46 -29.54 25.64
C LEU A 414 -46.66 -30.54 24.49
N ARG A 415 -47.91 -30.80 24.08
CA ARG A 415 -48.21 -31.67 22.92
C ARG A 415 -47.76 -31.08 21.59
N LEU A 416 -47.81 -29.75 21.45
CA LEU A 416 -47.28 -29.07 20.28
C LEU A 416 -45.76 -29.30 20.19
N TRP A 417 -45.02 -29.09 21.28
CA TRP A 417 -43.58 -29.33 21.32
C TRP A 417 -43.22 -30.79 21.01
N GLU A 418 -43.90 -31.76 21.63
CA GLU A 418 -43.70 -33.19 21.37
C GLU A 418 -43.89 -33.54 19.88
N ASN A 419 -44.98 -33.08 19.26
CA ASN A 419 -45.26 -33.35 17.85
C ASN A 419 -44.21 -32.74 16.92
N ASN A 420 -43.76 -31.51 17.20
CA ASN A 420 -42.79 -30.86 16.34
C ASN A 420 -41.38 -31.44 16.50
N LEU A 421 -40.96 -31.82 17.70
CA LEU A 421 -39.70 -32.55 17.91
C LEU A 421 -39.72 -33.93 17.23
N ASN A 422 -40.83 -34.65 17.30
CA ASN A 422 -40.96 -35.94 16.62
C ASN A 422 -40.97 -35.81 15.08
N ASN A 423 -41.61 -34.77 14.54
CA ASN A 423 -41.48 -34.46 13.11
C ASN A 423 -40.04 -34.08 12.72
N LEU A 424 -39.27 -33.49 13.66
CA LEU A 424 -37.93 -32.96 13.40
C LEU A 424 -36.94 -34.09 13.18
N VAL A 425 -36.99 -35.04 14.11
CA VAL A 425 -36.22 -36.28 14.02
C VAL A 425 -36.60 -37.02 12.75
N ARG A 426 -37.91 -37.17 12.47
CA ARG A 426 -38.37 -37.89 11.29
C ARG A 426 -37.87 -37.27 9.99
N ASP A 427 -37.95 -35.95 9.84
CA ASP A 427 -37.51 -35.26 8.62
C ASP A 427 -35.97 -35.28 8.51
N SER A 428 -35.24 -35.32 9.63
CA SER A 428 -33.79 -35.52 9.65
C SER A 428 -33.33 -36.95 9.33
N GLU A 429 -34.14 -37.98 9.59
CA GLU A 429 -33.82 -39.36 9.19
C GLU A 429 -33.83 -39.55 7.66
N TYR A 430 -34.47 -38.64 6.92
CA TYR A 430 -34.52 -38.66 5.46
C TYR A 430 -33.44 -37.79 4.80
N ALA A 431 -32.75 -36.94 5.56
CA ALA A 431 -31.68 -36.08 5.09
C ALA A 431 -30.36 -36.49 5.75
N ASN A 432 -29.30 -36.72 4.98
CA ASN A 432 -27.94 -36.96 5.52
C ASN A 432 -27.36 -35.66 6.16
N ASP A 433 -28.07 -35.08 7.12
CA ASP A 433 -27.83 -33.72 7.62
C ASP A 433 -27.04 -33.75 8.94
N VAL A 434 -25.75 -33.42 8.82
CA VAL A 434 -24.75 -33.37 9.88
C VAL A 434 -25.16 -32.47 11.04
N TYR A 435 -25.86 -31.36 10.78
CA TYR A 435 -26.32 -30.47 11.85
C TYR A 435 -27.56 -30.98 12.55
N MET A 436 -28.43 -31.76 11.90
CA MET A 436 -29.55 -32.38 12.59
C MET A 436 -29.10 -33.57 13.41
N GLN A 437 -28.10 -34.33 12.95
CA GLN A 437 -27.35 -35.21 13.84
C GLN A 437 -26.75 -34.41 15.00
N LYS A 438 -26.25 -33.19 14.79
CA LYS A 438 -25.68 -32.37 15.88
C LYS A 438 -26.75 -31.80 16.82
N VAL A 439 -27.90 -31.33 16.34
CA VAL A 439 -29.05 -30.88 17.14
C VAL A 439 -29.66 -32.05 17.86
N VAL A 440 -29.81 -33.20 17.20
CA VAL A 440 -30.18 -34.47 17.83
C VAL A 440 -29.12 -34.94 18.83
N ASN A 441 -27.82 -34.75 18.58
CA ASN A 441 -26.72 -35.05 19.51
C ASN A 441 -26.56 -33.98 20.60
N THR A 442 -27.11 -32.78 20.42
CA THR A 442 -27.13 -31.69 21.42
C THR A 442 -28.39 -31.81 22.28
N LEU A 443 -29.49 -32.32 21.71
CA LEU A 443 -30.73 -32.77 22.36
C LEU A 443 -30.64 -34.20 22.91
N SER A 444 -29.60 -34.92 22.52
CA SER A 444 -29.18 -36.20 23.09
C SER A 444 -27.96 -35.91 23.93
N ILE A 445 -28.22 -35.39 25.13
CA ILE A 445 -27.65 -35.90 26.37
C ILE A 445 -26.14 -36.14 26.32
N ALA A 446 -25.41 -35.27 27.03
CA ALA A 446 -24.10 -35.55 27.60
C ALA A 446 -23.85 -37.05 27.86
N ASP A 447 -22.74 -37.58 27.32
CA ASP A 447 -22.03 -38.72 27.88
C ASP A 447 -22.87 -39.96 28.27
N SER A 448 -23.76 -40.45 27.39
CA SER A 448 -24.14 -41.86 27.50
C SER A 448 -23.03 -42.71 26.87
N ILE A 449 -22.34 -43.45 27.74
CA ILE A 449 -21.21 -44.37 27.51
C ILE A 449 -21.47 -45.38 26.35
N GLU A 450 -22.69 -45.50 25.84
CA GLU A 450 -23.06 -46.42 24.76
C GLU A 450 -22.70 -45.94 23.34
N ILE A 451 -22.42 -44.64 23.12
CA ILE A 451 -22.06 -44.13 21.77
C ILE A 451 -20.55 -44.22 21.48
N GLU A 452 -19.68 -44.28 22.50
CA GLU A 452 -18.23 -44.42 22.29
C GLU A 452 -17.82 -45.80 21.76
N GLU A 453 -18.58 -46.86 22.05
CA GLU A 453 -18.34 -48.19 21.47
C GLU A 453 -18.69 -48.23 19.96
N VAL A 454 -19.56 -47.32 19.49
CA VAL A 454 -19.95 -47.22 18.08
C VAL A 454 -18.98 -46.32 17.29
N LYS A 455 -18.36 -45.33 17.93
CA LYS A 455 -17.32 -44.46 17.31
C LYS A 455 -16.01 -45.19 17.07
N ASN A 456 -15.64 -46.11 17.96
CA ASN A 456 -14.44 -46.93 17.82
C ASN A 456 -14.80 -48.24 17.10
N GLY A 457 -14.73 -48.25 15.78
CA GLY A 457 -15.01 -49.42 14.92
C GLY A 457 -14.16 -50.67 15.23
N LYS A 458 -14.40 -51.31 16.36
CA LYS A 458 -13.98 -52.67 16.68
C LYS A 458 -15.19 -53.56 16.52
N ALA A 459 -15.19 -54.33 15.44
CA ALA A 459 -15.99 -55.53 15.36
C ALA A 459 -15.68 -56.40 16.58
N VAL A 460 -16.60 -56.45 17.55
CA VAL A 460 -16.65 -57.54 18.50
C VAL A 460 -17.21 -58.74 17.74
N ILE A 461 -16.31 -59.49 17.13
CA ILE A 461 -16.58 -60.88 16.75
C ILE A 461 -16.89 -61.58 18.07
N ASN A 462 -18.18 -61.80 18.32
CA ASN A 462 -18.62 -62.61 19.44
C ASN A 462 -18.44 -64.08 19.02
N GLU A 463 -17.23 -64.61 19.20
CA GLU A 463 -16.95 -66.04 19.20
C GLU A 463 -17.74 -66.71 20.34
N LYS A 464 -19.02 -66.99 20.09
CA LYS A 464 -19.80 -67.90 20.93
C LYS A 464 -20.86 -68.71 20.18
N PHE A 465 -20.69 -68.88 18.87
CA PHE A 465 -21.51 -69.78 18.05
C PHE A 465 -20.67 -70.64 17.08
N GLU A 466 -19.59 -71.26 17.58
CA GLU A 466 -19.05 -72.52 17.03
C GLU A 466 -18.95 -73.57 18.15
N ARG A 467 -20.12 -73.96 18.67
CA ARG A 467 -20.41 -75.34 19.10
C ARG A 467 -21.90 -75.54 18.91
N LEU A 468 -22.29 -75.99 17.72
CA LEU A 468 -23.30 -77.02 17.44
C LEU A 468 -23.70 -76.94 15.95
N SER A 469 -23.51 -78.08 15.29
CA SER A 469 -23.78 -78.47 13.89
C SER A 469 -22.87 -77.91 12.81
#